data_AF-A0A382VJC0-F1
#
_entry.id   AF-A0A382VJC0-F1
#
_cell.length_a   1.000
_cell.length_b   1.000
_cell.length_c   1.000
_cell.angle_alpha   90.00
_cell.angle_beta   90.00
_cell.angle_gamma   90.00
#
_symmetry.space_group_name_H-M   'P 1'
#
loop_
_entity.id
_entity.type
_entity.pdbx_description
1 polymer ?
#
loop_
_entity_poly.entity_id
_entity_poly.type
_entity_poly.pdbx_seq_one_letter_code
_entity_poly.pdbx_strand_id
1 'polypeptide(L)' 'ASPLENLVTTDSIMATEAVRVARNINQLTIAPLIGEAMLRISLENSVSSLFD' A
#
# COMPACT_ATOMS: atom_id res chain seq x y z
N ALA A 1 7.77 -26.15 3.68
CA ALA A 1 7.52 -24.85 3.03
C ALA A 1 6.05 -24.50 3.21
N SER A 2 5.69 -23.21 3.29
CA SER A 2 4.28 -22.78 3.34
C SER A 2 3.54 -23.21 2.06
N PRO A 3 2.26 -23.61 2.12
CA PRO A 3 1.44 -23.85 0.92
C PRO A 3 1.02 -22.56 0.22
N LEU A 4 1.31 -21.39 0.82
CA LEU A 4 0.88 -20.10 0.31
C LEU A 4 1.72 -19.68 -0.91
N GLU A 5 1.08 -19.63 -2.08
CA GLU A 5 1.73 -19.34 -3.35
C GLU A 5 2.08 -17.86 -3.52
N ASN A 6 1.25 -16.94 -3.04
CA ASN A 6 1.46 -15.50 -3.15
C ASN A 6 0.77 -14.75 -2.00
N LEU A 7 1.47 -13.77 -1.44
CA LEU A 7 0.96 -12.82 -0.46
C LEU A 7 1.17 -11.39 -0.97
N VAL A 8 0.10 -10.61 -1.02
CA VAL A 8 0.17 -9.19 -1.38
C VAL A 8 -0.17 -8.34 -0.17
N THR A 9 0.69 -7.37 0.17
CA THR A 9 0.49 -6.42 1.27
C THR A 9 0.68 -5.00 0.75
N THR A 10 0.34 -3.99 1.57
CA THR A 10 0.71 -2.59 1.29
C THR A 10 1.96 -2.18 2.05
N ASP A 11 2.60 -1.09 1.63
CA ASP A 11 3.72 -0.45 2.34
C ASP A 11 3.28 0.43 3.53
N SER A 12 2.01 0.35 3.93
CA SER A 12 1.49 1.02 5.14
C SER A 12 2.27 0.66 6.42
N ILE A 13 2.91 -0.51 6.43
CA ILE A 13 3.88 -0.93 7.43
C ILE A 13 5.20 -1.20 6.72
N MET A 14 6.29 -0.64 7.27
CA MET A 14 7.64 -0.84 6.74
C MET A 14 7.98 -2.33 6.67
N ALA A 15 8.39 -2.80 5.49
CA ALA A 15 8.82 -4.16 5.30
C ALA A 15 10.08 -4.46 6.13
N THR A 16 10.07 -5.60 6.82
CA THR A 16 11.29 -6.16 7.41
C THR A 16 12.14 -6.80 6.32
N GLU A 17 13.41 -7.07 6.63
CA GLU A 17 14.30 -7.77 5.69
C GLU A 17 13.76 -9.14 5.26
N ALA A 18 13.09 -9.86 6.18
CA ALA A 18 12.46 -11.15 5.88
C ALA A 18 11.36 -11.03 4.82
N VAL A 19 10.61 -9.92 4.80
CA VAL A 19 9.59 -9.63 3.78
C VAL A 19 10.27 -9.32 2.44
N ARG A 20 11.34 -8.52 2.45
CA ARG A 20 12.06 -8.09 1.25
C ARG A 20 12.70 -9.24 0.46
N VAL A 21 13.16 -10.29 1.16
CA VAL A 21 13.80 -11.46 0.54
C VAL A 21 12.83 -12.62 0.26
N ALA A 22 11.59 -12.53 0.71
CA ALA A 22 10.59 -13.55 0.45
C ALA A 22 10.16 -13.52 -1.02
N ARG A 23 10.27 -14.68 -1.69
CA ARG A 23 10.05 -14.79 -3.14
C ARG A 23 8.58 -14.68 -3.55
N ASN A 24 7.67 -14.88 -2.58
CA ASN A 24 6.23 -14.95 -2.76
C ASN A 24 5.48 -13.86 -2.00
N ILE A 25 6.17 -12.83 -1.50
CA ILE A 25 5.55 -11.67 -0.86
C ILE A 25 5.80 -10.44 -1.72
N ASN A 26 4.73 -9.77 -2.14
CA ASN A 26 4.77 -8.55 -2.92
C ASN A 26 4.16 -7.40 -2.12
N GLN A 27 4.89 -6.29 -1.99
CA GLN A 27 4.40 -5.10 -1.29
C GLN A 27 4.02 -4.01 -2.31
N LEU A 28 2.77 -3.55 -2.24
CA LEU A 28 2.23 -2.47 -3.07
C LEU A 28 2.35 -1.14 -2.36
N THR A 29 2.80 -0.12 -3.08
CA THR A 29 2.83 1.22 -2.50
C THR A 29 1.45 1.87 -2.49
N ILE A 30 1.07 2.46 -1.36
CA ILE A 30 -0.12 3.31 -1.23
C ILE A 30 0.25 4.80 -1.04
N ALA A 31 1.54 5.15 -1.09
CA ALA A 31 2.00 6.53 -0.90
C ALA A 31 1.31 7.55 -1.83
N PRO A 32 1.08 7.26 -3.14
CA PRO A 32 0.35 8.20 -4.01
C PRO A 32 -1.10 8.44 -3.56
N LEU A 33 -1.79 7.39 -3.10
CA LEU A 33 -3.18 7.48 -2.61
C LEU A 33 -3.26 8.37 -1.36
N ILE A 34 -2.31 8.18 -0.43
CA ILE A 34 -2.23 9.00 0.79
C ILE A 34 -1.88 10.45 0.46
N GLY A 35 -0.91 10.69 -0.44
CA GLY A 35 -0.54 12.04 -0.86
C GLY A 35 -1.70 12.81 -1.49
N GLU A 36 -2.46 12.15 -2.36
CA GLU A 36 -3.64 12.74 -3.00
C GLU A 36 -4.77 12.99 -1.99
N ALA A 37 -4.98 12.08 -1.04
CA ALA A 37 -5.95 12.29 0.04
C ALA A 37 -5.58 13.53 0.89
N MET A 38 -4.29 13.69 1.24
CA MET A 38 -3.78 14.87 1.95
C MET A 38 -4.02 16.16 1.16
N LEU A 39 -3.72 16.16 -0.15
CA LEU A 39 -3.95 17.30 -1.03
C LEU A 39 -5.43 17.68 -1.06
N ARG A 40 -6.33 16.71 -1.20
CA ARG A 40 -7.78 16.94 -1.22
C ARG A 40 -8.31 17.52 0.08
N ILE A 41 -7.85 17.00 1.21
CA ILE A 41 -8.19 17.56 2.53
C ILE A 41 -7.73 19.02 2.63
N SER A 42 -6.53 19.34 2.15
CA SER A 42 -6.01 20.72 2.18
C SER A 42 -6.78 21.69 1.28
N LEU A 43 -7.45 21.18 0.25
CA LEU A 43 -8.23 21.95 -0.73
C LEU A 43 -9.75 21.87 -0.48
N GLU A 44 -10.19 21.25 0.62
CA GLU A 44 -11.61 20.97 0.91
C GLU A 44 -12.33 20.21 -0.23
N ASN A 45 -11.56 19.46 -1.01
CA ASN A 45 -12.05 18.62 -2.10
C ASN A 45 -12.48 17.26 -1.57
N SER A 46 -13.45 16.62 -2.23
CA SER A 46 -13.89 15.29 -1.84
C SER A 46 -12.78 14.25 -1.97
N VAL A 47 -12.51 13.53 -0.88
CA VAL A 47 -11.64 12.35 -0.83
C VAL A 47 -12.33 11.12 -1.42
N SER A 48 -13.68 11.09 -1.44
CA SER A 48 -14.43 9.92 -1.89
C SER A 48 -14.20 9.57 -3.36
N SER A 49 -13.81 10.54 -4.18
CA SER A 49 -13.52 10.32 -5.61
C SER A 49 -12.21 9.55 -5.86
N LEU A 50 -11.51 9.11 -4.81
CA LEU A 50 -10.35 8.20 -4.91
C LEU A 50 -10.76 6.73 -4.92
N PHE A 51 -12.05 6.44 -4.71
CA PHE A 51 -12.59 5.09 -4.63
C PHE A 51 -13.43 4.68 -5.85
N ASP A 52 -13.45 5.52 -6.89
CA ASP A 52 -14.02 5.24 -8.22
C ASP A 52 -12.94 4.70 -9.17
#